data_AF-A0A3E0QGI9-F1
#
_entry.id   AF-A0A3E0QGI9-F1
#
_cell.length_a   1.000
_cell.length_b   1.000
_cell.length_c   1.000
_cell.angle_alpha   90.00
_cell.angle_beta   90.00
_cell.angle_gamma   90.00
#
_symmetry.space_group_name_H-M   'P 1'
#
loop_
_entity.id
_entity.type
_entity.pdbx_description
1 polymer ?
#
loop_
_entity_poly.entity_id
_entity_poly.type
_entity_poly.pdbx_seq_one_letter_code
_entity_poly.pdbx_strand_id
1 'polypeptide(L)'
;MSTDLYSLKQKEDTEELHLFVSKRTLTNKCDSASLSICEKMSKSENAGNLFECYSETQARTSCASIGRSVCRRCISHLYQTY
;
A
#
# COMPACT_ATOMS: atom_id res chain seq x y z
N MET A 1 -13.57 13.22 3.30
CA MET A 1 -13.20 12.00 4.05
C MET A 1 -12.87 10.93 3.03
N SER A 2 -11.61 10.83 2.62
CA SER A 2 -11.18 9.84 1.64
C SER A 2 -11.22 8.47 2.31
N THR A 3 -12.18 7.63 1.91
CA THR A 3 -12.36 6.25 2.42
C THR A 3 -11.40 5.27 1.71
N ASP A 4 -10.24 5.78 1.30
CA ASP A 4 -9.21 4.97 0.66
C ASP A 4 -8.49 4.17 1.73
N LEU A 5 -8.45 2.87 1.51
CA LEU A 5 -7.67 1.94 2.31
C LEU A 5 -6.35 1.69 1.59
N TYR A 6 -5.41 1.11 2.30
CA TYR A 6 -4.09 0.86 1.80
C TYR A 6 -3.67 -0.56 2.15
N SER A 7 -3.00 -1.19 1.20
CA SER A 7 -2.37 -2.49 1.38
C SER A 7 -0.89 -2.36 1.05
N LEU A 8 -0.03 -2.89 1.90
CA LEU A 8 1.42 -2.92 1.67
C LEU A 8 1.83 -4.31 1.22
N LYS A 9 2.46 -4.37 0.05
CA LYS A 9 2.88 -5.62 -0.58
C LYS A 9 4.36 -5.61 -0.87
N GLN A 10 4.98 -6.77 -0.73
CA GLN A 10 6.39 -6.97 -1.02
C GLN A 10 6.56 -7.39 -2.48
N LYS A 11 7.45 -6.70 -3.20
CA LYS A 11 7.87 -7.08 -4.54
C LYS A 11 8.79 -8.29 -4.46
N GLU A 12 8.48 -9.34 -5.22
CA GLU A 12 9.24 -10.60 -5.21
C GLU A 12 10.70 -10.41 -5.61
N ASP A 13 10.94 -9.58 -6.63
CA ASP A 13 12.25 -9.40 -7.27
C ASP A 13 13.25 -8.57 -6.45
N THR A 14 12.78 -7.64 -5.62
CA THR A 14 13.64 -6.62 -4.98
C THR A 14 13.46 -6.53 -3.47
N GLU A 15 12.55 -7.31 -2.90
CA GLU A 15 12.10 -7.21 -1.50
C GLU A 15 11.58 -5.81 -1.09
N GLU A 16 11.43 -4.89 -2.06
CA GLU A 16 10.89 -3.56 -1.83
C GLU A 16 9.40 -3.63 -1.52
N LEU A 17 8.96 -2.81 -0.56
CA LEU A 17 7.56 -2.76 -0.14
C LEU A 17 6.85 -1.60 -0.83
N HIS A 18 5.77 -1.90 -1.54
CA HIS A 18 4.97 -0.92 -2.25
C HIS A 18 3.55 -0.86 -1.70
N LEU A 19 3.04 0.36 -1.57
CA LEU A 19 1.65 0.59 -1.19
C LEU A 19 0.74 0.52 -2.40
N PHE A 20 -0.43 -0.07 -2.20
CA PHE A 20 -1.53 -0.17 -3.13
C PHE A 20 -2.74 0.50 -2.50
N VAL A 21 -3.43 1.35 -3.25
CA VAL A 21 -4.75 1.85 -2.84
C VAL A 21 -5.74 0.71 -2.95
N SER A 22 -6.45 0.48 -1.86
CA SER A 22 -7.49 -0.51 -1.71
C SER A 22 -8.80 0.19 -1.43
N LYS A 23 -9.88 -0.33 -2.00
CA LYS A 23 -11.23 0.17 -1.73
C LYS A 23 -12.04 -0.90 -1.06
N ARG A 24 -12.80 -0.51 -0.04
CA ARG A 24 -13.77 -1.39 0.59
C ARG A 24 -14.94 -1.53 -0.36
N THR A 25 -15.13 -2.73 -0.88
CA THR A 25 -16.28 -3.05 -1.73
C THR A 25 -17.53 -3.24 -0.86
N LEU A 26 -18.71 -3.13 -1.47
CA LEU A 26 -20.01 -3.34 -0.82
C LEU A 26 -20.14 -4.73 -0.14
N THR A 27 -19.32 -5.70 -0.55
CA THR A 27 -19.27 -7.05 0.02
C THR A 27 -18.29 -7.18 1.19
N ASN A 28 -17.85 -6.06 1.79
CA ASN A 28 -16.84 -6.00 2.85
C ASN A 28 -15.45 -6.54 2.46
N LYS A 29 -15.21 -6.88 1.19
CA LYS A 29 -13.88 -7.26 0.69
C LYS A 29 -13.08 -6.01 0.36
N CYS A 30 -11.80 -5.96 0.76
CA CYS A 30 -10.89 -4.98 0.19
C CYS A 30 -10.37 -5.48 -1.13
N ASP A 31 -10.61 -4.72 -2.18
CA ASP A 31 -9.92 -4.93 -3.43
C ASP A 31 -8.83 -3.87 -3.56
N SER A 32 -7.59 -4.35 -3.57
CA SER A 32 -6.40 -3.53 -3.86
C SER A 32 -6.26 -3.35 -5.37
N ALA A 33 -5.93 -2.14 -5.79
CA ALA A 33 -5.63 -1.80 -7.18
C ALA A 33 -4.60 -2.75 -7.82
N SER A 34 -4.66 -2.86 -9.15
CA SER A 34 -3.72 -3.68 -9.93
C SER A 34 -2.29 -3.15 -9.91
N LEU A 35 -2.11 -1.85 -9.64
CA LEU A 35 -0.81 -1.18 -9.58
C LEU A 35 -0.63 -0.50 -8.23
N SER A 36 0.62 -0.42 -7.80
CA SER A 36 1.02 0.37 -6.63
C SER A 36 0.75 1.85 -6.86
N ILE A 37 0.65 2.62 -5.77
CA ILE A 37 0.43 4.07 -5.84
C ILE A 37 1.58 4.84 -6.50
N CYS A 38 2.75 4.21 -6.61
CA CYS A 38 3.90 4.74 -7.33
C CYS A 38 4.04 4.19 -8.76
N GLU A 39 3.12 3.32 -9.17
CA GLU A 39 3.04 2.70 -10.51
C GLU A 39 4.27 1.88 -10.91
N LYS A 40 5.15 1.53 -9.96
CA LYS A 40 6.38 0.77 -10.18
C LYS A 40 6.26 -0.74 -9.96
N MET A 41 5.14 -1.17 -9.40
CA MET A 41 4.89 -2.56 -9.03
C MET A 41 3.46 -2.93 -9.36
N SER A 42 3.31 -4.05 -10.07
CA SER A 42 2.02 -4.67 -10.35
C SER A 42 1.62 -5.66 -9.26
N LYS A 43 0.32 -5.87 -9.06
CA LYS A 43 -0.24 -6.83 -8.10
C LYS A 43 0.24 -8.27 -8.36
N SER A 44 0.54 -8.61 -9.61
CA SER A 44 1.07 -9.90 -10.04
C SER A 44 2.53 -10.13 -9.66
N GLU A 45 3.30 -9.07 -9.36
CA GLU A 45 4.71 -9.15 -8.96
C GLU A 45 4.90 -9.20 -7.43
N ASN A 46 3.80 -9.43 -6.70
CA ASN A 46 3.83 -9.48 -5.25
C ASN A 46 4.16 -10.88 -4.73
N ALA A 47 5.14 -10.95 -3.83
CA ALA A 47 5.49 -12.16 -3.09
C ALA A 47 4.64 -12.36 -1.83
N GLY A 48 4.10 -11.28 -1.27
CA GLY A 48 3.25 -11.33 -0.09
C GLY A 48 2.72 -9.98 0.34
N ASN A 49 1.67 -10.01 1.17
CA ASN A 49 1.05 -8.83 1.74
C ASN A 49 1.42 -8.72 3.22
N LEU A 50 1.99 -7.59 3.62
CA LEU A 50 2.30 -7.29 5.02
C LEU A 50 1.05 -6.87 5.79
N PHE A 51 0.21 -6.06 5.15
CA PHE A 51 -1.09 -5.68 5.67
C PHE A 51 -2.03 -5.31 4.53
N GLU A 52 -3.32 -5.43 4.80
CA GLU A 52 -4.40 -5.10 3.87
C GLU A 52 -5.51 -4.34 4.58
N CYS A 53 -6.25 -3.53 3.84
CA CYS A 53 -7.39 -2.75 4.37
C CYS A 53 -7.03 -1.71 5.44
N TYR A 54 -5.80 -1.21 5.49
CA TYR A 54 -5.41 -0.24 6.52
C TYR A 54 -5.90 1.15 6.14
N SER A 55 -6.36 1.92 7.13
CA SER A 55 -6.62 3.34 6.92
C SER A 55 -5.31 4.09 6.65
N GLU A 56 -5.41 5.31 6.10
CA GLU A 56 -4.23 6.15 5.86
C GLU A 56 -3.33 6.26 7.12
N THR A 57 -3.93 6.55 8.28
CA THR A 57 -3.21 6.64 9.56
C THR A 57 -2.53 5.33 9.93
N GLN A 58 -3.23 4.20 9.80
CA GLN A 58 -2.64 2.89 10.10
C GLN A 58 -1.49 2.56 9.13
N ALA A 59 -1.68 2.82 7.84
CA ALA A 59 -0.68 2.60 6.81
C ALA A 59 0.56 3.46 7.06
N ARG A 60 0.39 4.74 7.42
CA ARG A 60 1.50 5.63 7.82
C ARG A 60 2.26 5.08 9.02
N THR A 61 1.56 4.69 10.09
CA THR A 61 2.18 4.14 11.31
C THR A 61 2.93 2.85 11.02
N SER A 62 2.32 1.90 10.29
CA SER A 62 2.97 0.64 9.91
C SER A 62 4.20 0.89 9.04
N CYS A 63 4.08 1.78 8.05
CA CYS A 63 5.19 2.12 7.18
C CYS A 63 6.34 2.81 7.93
N ALA A 64 6.03 3.69 8.87
CA ALA A 64 7.03 4.32 9.73
C ALA A 64 7.74 3.29 10.63
N SER A 65 7.01 2.28 11.11
CA SER A 65 7.56 1.18 11.91
C SER A 65 8.50 0.27 11.09
N ILE A 66 8.13 -0.04 9.83
CA ILE A 66 8.95 -0.87 8.94
C ILE A 66 10.22 -0.13 8.47
N GLY A 67 10.10 1.16 8.16
CA GLY A 67 11.23 2.01 7.81
C GLY A 67 11.71 1.85 6.36
N ARG A 68 13.03 1.69 6.17
CA ARG A 68 13.71 1.88 4.86
C ARG A 68 13.33 0.89 3.76
N SER A 69 12.71 -0.24 4.10
CA SER A 69 12.24 -1.23 3.11
C SER A 69 11.02 -0.76 2.33
N VAL A 70 10.33 0.29 2.79
CA VAL A 70 9.17 0.85 2.07
C VAL A 70 9.60 1.84 1.00
N CYS A 71 9.03 1.68 -0.20
CA CYS A 71 9.26 2.55 -1.33
C CYS A 71 9.00 4.02 -0.95
N ARG A 72 10.04 4.85 -0.99
CA ARG A 72 9.95 6.26 -0.56
C ARG A 72 8.90 7.05 -1.31
N ARG A 73 8.66 6.71 -2.58
CA ARG A 73 7.64 7.37 -3.41
C ARG A 73 6.24 7.05 -2.90
N CYS A 74 5.97 5.78 -2.57
CA CYS A 74 4.72 5.38 -1.93
C CYS A 74 4.48 6.14 -0.61
N ILE A 75 5.51 6.25 0.21
CA ILE A 75 5.45 7.02 1.46
C ILE A 75 5.13 8.49 1.20
N SER A 76 5.80 9.11 0.23
CA SER A 76 5.55 10.51 -0.14
C SER A 76 4.10 10.73 -0.57
N HIS A 77 3.50 9.80 -1.32
CA HIS A 77 2.08 9.86 -1.68
C HIS A 77 1.18 9.74 -0.44
N LEU A 78 1.53 8.86 0.52
CA LEU A 78 0.81 8.75 1.78
C LEU A 78 0.82 10.03 2.60
N TYR A 79 1.92 10.80 2.59
CA TYR A 79 2.06 12.04 3.39
C TYR A 79 1.65 13.32 2.63
N GLN A 80 1.47 13.28 1.31
CA GLN A 80 0.90 14.36 0.52
C GLN A 80 -0.64 14.40 0.67
N THR A 81 -1.11 14.66 1.89
CA THR A 81 -2.50 15.10 2.12
C THR A 81 -2.57 16.60 1.82
N TYR A 82 -3.11 16.97 0.65
CA TYR A 82 -3.48 18.35 0.29
C TYR A 82 -4.84 18.72 0.88
#